data_AF-A0A9D7CP60-F1
#
_entry.id   AF-A0A9D7CP60-F1
#
_cell.length_a   1.000
_cell.length_b   1.000
_cell.length_c   1.000
_cell.angle_alpha   90.00
_cell.angle_beta   90.00
_cell.angle_gamma   90.00
#
_symmetry.space_group_name_H-M   'P 1'
#
loop_
_entity.id
_entity.type
_entity.pdbx_description
1 polymer ?
#
loop_
_entity_poly.entity_id
_entity_poly.type
_entity_poly.pdbx_seq_one_letter_code
_entity_poly.pdbx_strand_id
1 'polypeptide(L)'
;MLQTGTRLVGYVEVKVGTTVVTVPVQEADYDRDSDTIAPGGLFQDEAGAFGILVDSAAPPDVVKERIAEAAEEAARILARKHLN
;
A
#
# COMPACT_ATOMS: atom_id res chain seq x y z
N MET A 1 15.18 -1.15 -0.12
CA MET A 1 15.33 -1.15 1.35
C MET A 1 13.95 -1.19 2.02
N LEU A 2 13.68 -2.13 2.93
CA LEU A 2 12.52 -2.03 3.84
C LEU A 2 12.75 -0.81 4.73
N GLN A 3 11.87 0.20 4.67
CA GLN A 3 11.97 1.40 5.53
C GLN A 3 11.99 0.96 7.00
N THR A 4 13.09 1.24 7.70
CA THR A 4 13.20 1.01 9.14
C THR A 4 12.16 1.89 9.84
N GLY A 5 11.07 1.30 10.32
CA GLY A 5 9.96 2.03 10.94
C GLY A 5 8.56 1.63 10.46
N THR A 6 8.44 0.67 9.54
CA THR A 6 7.13 0.14 9.13
C THR A 6 6.81 -1.20 9.80
N ARG A 7 5.56 -1.41 10.18
CA ARG A 7 5.05 -2.65 10.78
C ARG A 7 4.00 -3.26 9.87
N LEU A 8 4.14 -4.55 9.57
CA LEU A 8 3.12 -5.28 8.83
C LEU A 8 1.84 -5.40 9.67
N VAL A 9 0.72 -4.92 9.15
CA VAL A 9 -0.59 -4.96 9.83
C VAL A 9 -1.56 -5.93 9.19
N GLY A 10 -1.36 -6.29 7.92
CA GLY A 10 -2.21 -7.25 7.24
C GLY A 10 -1.92 -7.37 5.76
N TYR A 11 -2.90 -7.91 5.05
CA TYR A 11 -2.85 -8.12 3.62
C TYR A 11 -4.22 -7.80 3.00
N VAL A 12 -4.21 -7.32 1.77
CA VAL A 12 -5.41 -7.21 0.94
C VAL A 12 -5.25 -8.03 -0.33
N GLU A 13 -6.34 -8.65 -0.75
CA GLU A 13 -6.39 -9.39 -2.00
C GLU A 13 -6.90 -8.48 -3.11
N VAL A 14 -6.07 -8.27 -4.12
CA VAL A 14 -6.40 -7.48 -5.30
C VAL A 14 -6.63 -8.43 -6.47
N LYS A 15 -7.87 -8.47 -6.97
CA LYS A 15 -8.23 -9.30 -8.11
C LYS A 15 -8.01 -8.55 -9.42
N VAL A 16 -7.24 -9.16 -10.33
CA VAL A 16 -6.89 -8.63 -11.65
C VAL A 16 -7.22 -9.68 -12.70
N GLY A 17 -8.37 -9.53 -13.34
CA GLY A 17 -8.89 -10.55 -14.27
C GLY A 17 -9.15 -11.88 -13.54
N THR A 18 -8.41 -12.93 -13.93
CA THR A 18 -8.44 -14.26 -13.30
C THR A 18 -7.38 -14.44 -12.21
N THR A 19 -6.46 -13.49 -12.07
CA THR A 19 -5.35 -13.56 -11.09
C THR A 19 -5.75 -12.84 -9.81
N VAL A 20 -5.38 -13.39 -8.66
CA VAL A 20 -5.48 -12.73 -7.36
C VAL A 20 -4.06 -12.45 -6.87
N VAL A 21 -3.80 -11.19 -6.51
CA VAL A 21 -2.51 -10.74 -6.00
C VAL A 21 -2.69 -10.29 -4.56
N THR A 22 -1.90 -10.86 -3.65
CA THR A 22 -1.89 -10.47 -2.24
C THR A 22 -0.93 -9.30 -2.04
N VAL A 23 -1.44 -8.18 -1.54
CA VAL A 23 -0.67 -6.95 -1.31
C VAL A 23 -0.52 -6.73 0.20
N PRO A 24 0.70 -6.65 0.74
CA PRO A 24 0.93 -6.37 2.15
C PRO A 24 0.51 -4.94 2.50
N VAL A 25 -0.15 -4.79 3.64
CA VAL A 25 -0.46 -3.51 4.26
C VAL A 25 0.48 -3.30 5.44
N GLN A 26 1.22 -2.20 5.41
CA GLN A 26 2.17 -1.81 6.42
C GLN A 26 1.74 -0.49 7.05
N GLU A 27 1.79 -0.40 8.38
CA GLU A 27 1.66 0.86 9.09
C GLU A 27 3.03 1.50 9.25
N ALA A 28 3.11 2.81 9.16
CA ALA A 28 4.30 3.58 9.48
C ALA A 28 3.92 4.70 10.44
N ASP A 29 4.80 4.98 11.40
CA ASP A 29 4.63 6.15 12.26
C ASP A 29 4.94 7.41 11.45
N TYR A 30 3.96 8.29 11.37
CA TYR A 30 4.14 9.59 10.75
C TYR A 30 4.95 10.51 11.67
N ASP A 31 6.24 10.70 11.35
CA ASP A 31 7.05 11.73 11.98
C ASP A 31 6.74 13.09 11.33
N ARG A 32 6.02 13.96 12.06
CA ARG A 32 5.65 15.30 11.60
C ARG A 32 6.84 16.23 11.40
N ASP A 33 8.00 15.95 11.99
CA ASP A 33 9.22 16.75 11.83
C ASP A 33 10.03 16.34 10.58
N SER A 34 9.71 15.19 9.99
CA SER A 34 10.29 14.74 8.74
C SER A 34 9.38 15.13 7.59
N ASP A 35 9.82 16.07 6.74
CA ASP A 35 9.18 16.38 5.44
C ASP A 35 9.03 15.14 4.52
N THR A 36 9.63 14.02 4.92
CA THR A 36 9.40 12.67 4.41
C THR A 36 8.10 12.07 4.95
N ILE A 37 6.98 12.76 4.70
CA ILE A 37 5.65 12.16 4.79
C ILE A 37 5.66 10.98 3.81
N ALA A 38 5.43 9.76 4.27
CA ALA A 38 4.89 8.74 3.39
C ALA A 38 3.37 8.95 3.44
N PRO A 39 2.77 9.72 2.51
CA PRO A 39 1.32 9.80 2.46
C PRO A 39 0.86 8.36 2.24
N GLY A 40 0.03 7.85 3.15
CA GLY A 40 -0.48 6.48 3.02
C GLY A 40 -0.99 6.24 1.60
N GLY A 41 -0.70 5.06 1.05
CA GLY A 41 -0.93 4.78 -0.37
C GLY A 41 -0.16 3.57 -0.89
N LEU A 42 -0.29 3.33 -2.19
CA LEU A 42 0.42 2.28 -2.90
C LEU A 42 1.89 2.66 -3.08
N PHE A 43 2.79 1.78 -2.66
CA PHE A 43 4.21 1.86 -2.98
C PHE A 43 4.64 0.62 -3.75
N GLN A 44 5.78 0.73 -4.44
CA GLN A 44 6.45 -0.38 -5.09
C GLN A 44 7.86 -0.49 -4.53
N ASP A 45 8.27 -1.69 -4.11
CA ASP A 45 9.62 -1.92 -3.63
C ASP A 45 10.64 -2.06 -4.78
N GLU A 46 11.92 -2.17 -4.44
CA GLU A 46 13.03 -2.34 -5.40
C GLU A 46 12.95 -3.66 -6.17
N ALA A 47 12.26 -4.68 -5.65
CA ALA A 47 12.00 -5.94 -6.33
C ALA A 47 10.79 -5.84 -7.28
N GLY A 48 10.11 -4.70 -7.30
CA GLY A 48 8.94 -4.43 -8.12
C GLY A 48 7.63 -4.96 -7.54
N ALA A 49 7.62 -5.41 -6.28
CA ALA A 49 6.41 -5.85 -5.59
C ALA A 49 5.64 -4.64 -5.03
N PHE A 50 4.31 -4.73 -5.07
CA PHE A 50 3.43 -3.68 -4.54
C PHE A 50 3.18 -3.87 -3.05
N GLY A 51 3.04 -2.76 -2.33
CA GLY A 51 2.62 -2.72 -0.94
C GLY A 51 1.75 -1.50 -0.68
N ILE A 52 0.94 -1.54 0.37
CA ILE A 52 0.15 -0.40 0.84
C ILE A 52 0.74 0.08 2.15
N LEU A 53 0.99 1.38 2.24
CA LEU A 53 1.43 2.02 3.47
C LEU A 53 0.27 2.83 4.07
N VAL A 54 0.09 2.76 5.38
CA VAL A 54 -0.94 3.52 6.11
C VAL A 54 -0.31 4.22 7.31
N ASP A 55 -0.88 5.36 7.70
CA ASP A 55 -0.47 6.07 8.92
C ASP A 55 -1.07 5.36 10.14
N SER A 56 -0.21 4.97 11.09
CA SER A 56 -0.61 4.34 12.35
C SER A 56 -1.44 5.27 13.24
N ALA A 57 -1.28 6.59 13.09
CA ALA A 57 -2.00 7.60 13.86
C ALA A 57 -3.33 8.03 13.22
N ALA A 58 -3.62 7.56 12.00
CA ALA A 58 -4.85 7.93 11.29
C ALA A 58 -6.08 7.20 11.88
N PRO A 59 -7.28 7.84 11.85
CA PRO A 59 -8.51 7.19 12.25
C PRO A 59 -8.79 5.92 11.42
N PRO A 60 -9.39 4.87 12.01
CA PRO A 60 -9.63 3.61 11.31
C PRO A 60 -10.42 3.72 9.99
N ASP A 61 -11.36 4.67 9.91
CA ASP A 61 -12.15 4.88 8.69
C ASP A 61 -11.30 5.52 7.58
N VAL A 62 -10.38 6.41 7.94
CA VAL A 62 -9.41 7.00 7.00
C VAL A 62 -8.44 5.91 6.53
N VAL A 63 -7.94 5.06 7.43
CA VAL A 63 -7.07 3.93 7.07
C VAL A 63 -7.76 3.00 6.07
N LYS A 64 -9.03 2.66 6.29
CA LYS A 64 -9.82 1.82 5.37
C LYS A 64 -10.00 2.48 4.00
N GLU A 65 -10.35 3.76 3.96
CA GLU A 65 -10.49 4.52 2.72
C GLU A 65 -9.17 4.52 1.93
N ARG A 66 -8.05 4.77 2.60
CA ARG A 66 -6.71 4.74 1.98
C ARG A 66 -6.33 3.37 1.44
N ILE A 67 -6.62 2.31 2.18
CA ILE A 67 -6.39 0.94 1.72
C ILE A 67 -7.23 0.67 0.45
N ALA A 68 -8.49 1.11 0.43
CA ALA A 68 -9.36 0.92 -0.74
C ALA A 68 -8.84 1.68 -1.97
N GLU A 69 -8.48 2.96 -1.82
CA GLU A 69 -7.90 3.78 -2.89
C GLU A 69 -6.61 3.15 -3.44
N ALA A 70 -5.71 2.72 -2.54
CA ALA A 70 -4.44 2.10 -2.91
C ALA A 70 -4.61 0.74 -3.58
N ALA A 71 -5.59 -0.06 -3.14
CA ALA A 71 -5.92 -1.34 -3.75
C ALA A 71 -6.50 -1.17 -5.16
N GLU A 72 -7.35 -0.15 -5.39
CA GLU A 72 -7.88 0.17 -6.71
C GLU A 72 -6.74 0.59 -7.66
N GLU A 73 -5.83 1.42 -7.18
CA GLU A 73 -4.67 1.84 -7.97
C GLU A 73 -3.74 0.65 -8.29
N ALA A 74 -3.51 -0.25 -7.32
CA ALA A 74 -2.76 -1.47 -7.54
C ALA A 74 -3.40 -2.33 -8.63
N ALA A 75 -4.72 -2.48 -8.59
CA ALA A 75 -5.47 -3.21 -9.61
C ALA A 75 -5.29 -2.59 -10.99
N ARG A 76 -5.36 -1.25 -11.11
CA ARG A 76 -5.13 -0.54 -12.38
C ARG A 76 -3.73 -0.78 -12.94
N ILE A 77 -2.69 -0.67 -12.12
CA ILE A 77 -1.30 -0.85 -12.55
C ILE A 77 -1.04 -2.31 -12.93
N LEU A 78 -1.50 -3.26 -12.13
CA LEU A 78 -1.37 -4.69 -12.39
C LEU A 78 -2.14 -5.10 -13.66
N ALA A 79 -3.35 -4.57 -13.87
CA ALA A 79 -4.11 -4.82 -15.09
C ALA A 79 -3.35 -4.34 -16.34
N ARG A 80 -2.74 -3.15 -16.29
CA ARG A 80 -1.90 -2.64 -17.40
C ARG A 80 -0.67 -3.51 -17.66
N LYS A 81 -0.05 -4.07 -16.63
CA LYS A 81 1.08 -5.00 -16.78
C LYS A 81 0.68 -6.35 -17.34
N HIS A 82 -0.54 -6.82 -17.09
CA HIS A 82 -1.02 -8.12 -17.57
C HIS A 82 -1.72 -8.08 -18.95
N LEU A 83 -2.08 -6.88 -19.44
CA LEU A 83 -2.74 -6.70 -20.74
C LEU A 83 -1.79 -6.30 -21.88
N ASN A 84 -0.49 -6.13 -21.61
CA ASN A 84 0.56 -5.93 -22.62
C ASN A 84 1.48 -7.15 -22.67
#